data_AF-A0A969I5S8-F1
#
_entry.id   AF-A0A969I5S8-F1
#
_cell.length_a   1.000
_cell.length_b   1.000
_cell.length_c   1.000
_cell.angle_alpha   90.00
_cell.angle_beta   90.00
_cell.angle_gamma   90.00
#
_symmetry.space_group_name_H-M   'P 1'
#
loop_
_entity.id
_entity.type
_entity.pdbx_description
1 polymer ?
#
loop_
_entity_poly.entity_id
_entity_poly.type
_entity_poly.pdbx_seq_one_letter_code
_entity_poly.pdbx_strand_id
1 'polypeptide(L)'
;MHALATARLVAVQRNENTEDVASIRTMYKQAGRYMTKAKLELANCMAVGCDGYPPDAAAATSFGLDAARDGEPTAFISMTRMGWGGRLGRTQLLAWQYFGDRLNEAGCMGDGYVANLIAFDQTIKALEQGQDPKLATDARQQAESFWRDYGARAQKEQGCLP
;
A
#
# COMPACT_ATOMS: atom_id res chain seq x y z
N MET A 1 7.37 17.87 -5.78
CA MET A 1 6.83 17.71 -4.40
C MET A 1 7.23 16.40 -3.76
N HIS A 2 7.03 15.24 -4.41
CA HIS A 2 7.40 13.95 -3.82
C HIS A 2 8.87 13.85 -3.37
N ALA A 3 9.82 14.10 -4.28
CA ALA A 3 11.26 14.05 -3.95
C ALA A 3 11.66 14.98 -2.78
N LEU A 4 11.01 16.15 -2.65
CA LEU A 4 11.22 17.07 -1.54
C LEU A 4 10.71 16.48 -0.21
N ALA A 5 9.53 15.85 -0.23
CA ALA A 5 8.97 15.17 0.93
C ALA A 5 9.88 14.03 1.41
N THR A 6 10.35 13.20 0.47
CA THR A 6 11.25 12.08 0.76
C THR A 6 12.61 12.57 1.27
N ALA A 7 13.21 13.56 0.63
CA ALA A 7 14.48 14.14 1.08
C ALA A 7 14.36 14.69 2.51
N ARG A 8 13.26 15.38 2.82
CA ARG A 8 13.02 15.92 4.17
C ARG A 8 12.80 14.81 5.20
N LEU A 9 12.05 13.76 4.86
CA LEU A 9 11.89 12.60 5.73
C LEU A 9 13.25 11.94 6.04
N VAL A 10 14.11 11.77 5.03
CA VAL A 10 15.46 11.20 5.23
C VAL A 10 16.31 12.09 6.14
N ALA A 11 16.27 13.41 5.96
CA ALA A 11 17.00 14.34 6.82
C ALA A 11 16.53 14.29 8.28
N VAL A 12 15.22 14.17 8.51
CA VAL A 12 14.65 13.98 9.85
C VAL A 12 15.09 12.65 10.46
N GLN A 13 15.03 11.56 9.69
CA GLN A 13 15.45 10.22 10.15
C GLN A 13 16.94 10.15 10.51
N ARG A 14 17.77 10.94 9.83
CA ARG A 14 19.21 11.05 10.10
C ARG A 14 19.54 12.07 11.19
N ASN A 15 18.53 12.73 11.75
CA ASN A 15 18.70 13.82 12.72
C ASN A 15 19.55 14.97 12.17
N GLU A 16 19.52 15.18 10.84
CA GLU A 16 20.28 16.21 10.13
C GLU A 16 19.50 17.53 10.04
N ASN A 17 18.17 17.47 9.91
CA ASN A 17 17.31 18.64 9.87
C ASN A 17 15.89 18.29 10.35
N THR A 18 15.41 18.97 11.39
CA THR A 18 14.06 18.83 11.95
C THR A 18 13.20 20.09 11.75
N GLU A 19 13.67 21.06 10.98
CA GLU A 19 12.89 22.22 10.60
C GLU A 19 11.81 21.83 9.58
N ASP A 20 10.59 22.32 9.80
CA ASP A 20 9.36 22.03 9.05
C ASP A 20 9.03 20.54 8.86
N VAL A 21 9.27 19.66 9.84
CA VAL A 21 8.83 18.25 9.77
C VAL A 21 7.33 18.14 9.43
N ALA A 22 6.51 19.07 9.93
CA ALA A 22 5.07 19.16 9.64
C ALA A 22 4.74 19.34 8.14
N SER A 23 5.68 19.84 7.33
CA SER A 23 5.48 20.02 5.89
C SER A 23 5.46 18.69 5.11
N ILE A 24 6.09 17.62 5.64
CA ILE A 24 6.21 16.31 4.97
C ILE A 24 4.84 15.77 4.57
N ARG A 25 3.87 15.80 5.49
CA ARG A 25 2.48 15.39 5.24
C ARG A 25 1.88 16.15 4.06
N THR A 26 1.99 17.47 4.07
CA THR A 26 1.42 18.34 3.04
C THR A 26 2.06 18.07 1.68
N MET A 27 3.38 17.89 1.64
CA MET A 27 4.10 17.58 0.41
C MET A 27 3.69 16.22 -0.18
N TYR A 28 3.59 15.17 0.64
CA TYR A 28 3.10 13.88 0.17
C TYR A 28 1.64 13.95 -0.27
N LYS A 29 0.78 14.70 0.45
CA LYS A 29 -0.63 14.87 0.09
C LYS A 29 -0.81 15.60 -1.24
N GLN A 30 0.04 16.58 -1.55
CA GLN A 30 0.06 17.24 -2.85
C GLN A 30 0.58 16.32 -3.96
N ALA A 31 1.68 15.61 -3.70
CA ALA A 31 2.24 14.65 -4.66
C ALA A 31 1.30 13.48 -4.97
N GLY A 32 0.57 13.00 -3.95
CA GLY A 32 -0.39 11.91 -4.05
C GLY A 32 -1.56 12.18 -5.01
N ARG A 33 -1.77 13.42 -5.45
CA ARG A 33 -2.74 13.75 -6.49
C ARG A 33 -2.36 13.21 -7.88
N TYR A 34 -1.08 12.93 -8.09
CA TYR A 34 -0.53 12.56 -9.40
C TYR A 34 0.39 11.35 -9.34
N MET A 35 0.66 10.81 -8.14
CA MET A 35 1.59 9.70 -7.97
C MET A 35 1.14 8.78 -6.86
N THR A 36 0.79 7.54 -7.22
CA THR A 36 0.25 6.55 -6.29
C THR A 36 1.21 6.24 -5.14
N LYS A 37 2.50 6.11 -5.43
CA LYS A 37 3.54 5.92 -4.41
C LYS A 37 3.52 6.96 -3.30
N ALA A 38 3.22 8.22 -3.61
CA ALA A 38 3.12 9.29 -2.60
C ALA A 38 1.90 9.13 -1.69
N LYS A 39 0.80 8.53 -2.18
CA LYS A 39 -0.37 8.19 -1.35
C LYS A 39 0.01 7.15 -0.31
N LEU A 40 0.76 6.12 -0.72
CA LEU A 40 1.24 5.10 0.21
C LEU A 40 2.24 5.68 1.22
N GLU A 41 3.21 6.49 0.76
CA GLU A 41 4.19 7.09 1.67
C GLU A 41 3.53 8.05 2.67
N LEU A 42 2.47 8.76 2.25
CA LEU A 42 1.62 9.51 3.17
C LEU A 42 0.97 8.60 4.23
N ALA A 43 0.36 7.49 3.80
CA ALA A 43 -0.28 6.54 4.71
C ALA A 43 0.72 5.95 5.72
N ASN A 44 1.89 5.52 5.23
CA ASN A 44 2.96 4.98 6.05
C ASN A 44 3.49 6.02 7.03
N CYS A 45 3.72 7.26 6.56
CA CYS A 45 4.15 8.37 7.39
C CYS A 45 3.16 8.67 8.53
N MET A 46 1.87 8.80 8.19
CA MET A 46 0.81 9.08 9.15
C MET A 46 0.69 7.96 10.18
N ALA A 47 0.83 6.70 9.78
CA ALA A 47 0.74 5.57 10.70
C ALA A 47 1.89 5.46 11.71
N VAL A 48 3.04 6.09 11.46
CA VAL A 48 4.21 6.09 12.37
C VAL A 48 4.53 7.46 12.96
N GLY A 49 3.84 8.53 12.54
CA GLY A 49 4.11 9.89 13.01
C GLY A 49 5.39 10.51 12.43
N CYS A 50 5.68 10.27 11.15
CA CYS A 50 6.94 10.70 10.52
C CYS A 50 7.08 12.21 10.29
N ASP A 51 5.98 12.94 10.52
CA ASP A 51 5.79 14.35 10.20
C ASP A 51 5.70 15.25 11.45
N GLY A 52 6.14 14.74 12.61
CA GLY A 52 6.12 15.47 13.88
C GLY A 52 4.73 15.51 14.55
N TYR A 53 3.72 14.88 13.95
CA TYR A 53 2.43 14.65 14.59
C TYR A 53 2.41 13.25 15.24
N PRO A 54 1.55 13.04 16.25
CA PRO A 54 1.31 11.69 16.78
C PRO A 54 0.88 10.71 15.68
N PRO A 55 1.28 9.43 15.78
CA PRO A 55 0.83 8.39 14.86
C PRO A 55 -0.70 8.31 14.76
N ASP A 56 -1.22 8.35 13.53
CA ASP A 56 -2.65 8.26 13.21
C ASP A 56 -2.90 7.22 12.12
N ALA A 57 -2.83 5.95 12.53
CA ALA A 57 -3.16 4.82 11.68
C ALA A 57 -4.63 4.83 11.19
N ALA A 58 -5.54 5.51 11.91
CA ALA A 58 -6.95 5.58 11.53
C ALA A 58 -7.15 6.37 10.25
N ALA A 59 -6.63 7.59 10.24
CA ALA A 59 -6.73 8.48 9.09
C ALA A 59 -5.87 7.95 7.92
N ALA A 60 -4.75 7.31 8.21
CA ALA A 60 -3.85 6.70 7.23
C ALA A 60 -4.50 5.59 6.37
N THR A 61 -5.45 4.82 6.93
CA THR A 61 -6.08 3.68 6.24
C THR A 61 -6.66 4.08 4.88
N SER A 62 -7.30 5.25 4.80
CA SER A 62 -7.92 5.71 3.55
C SER A 62 -6.89 5.93 2.43
N PHE A 63 -5.73 6.50 2.75
CA PHE A 63 -4.65 6.73 1.79
C PHE A 63 -3.97 5.43 1.36
N GLY A 64 -3.74 4.51 2.30
CA GLY A 64 -3.16 3.20 2.00
C GLY A 64 -4.07 2.34 1.12
N LEU A 65 -5.38 2.35 1.39
CA LEU A 65 -6.37 1.67 0.54
C LEU A 65 -6.51 2.32 -0.84
N ASP A 66 -6.46 3.64 -0.94
CA ASP A 66 -6.49 4.30 -2.26
C ASP A 66 -5.26 3.97 -3.09
N ALA A 67 -4.07 3.92 -2.47
CA ALA A 67 -2.85 3.44 -3.14
C ALA A 67 -2.97 1.98 -3.62
N ALA A 68 -3.58 1.10 -2.81
CA ALA A 68 -3.83 -0.29 -3.19
C ALA A 68 -4.83 -0.41 -4.35
N ARG A 69 -5.88 0.42 -4.40
CA ARG A 69 -6.83 0.49 -5.52
C ARG A 69 -6.18 0.95 -6.82
N ASP A 70 -5.17 1.79 -6.72
CA ASP A 70 -4.32 2.23 -7.84
C ASP A 70 -3.22 1.22 -8.19
N GLY A 71 -3.17 0.07 -7.52
CA GLY A 71 -2.24 -1.01 -7.83
C GLY A 71 -0.81 -0.80 -7.34
N GLU A 72 -0.55 0.16 -6.43
CA GLU A 72 0.81 0.37 -5.92
C GLU A 72 1.35 -0.90 -5.23
N PRO A 73 2.38 -1.57 -5.79
CA PRO A 73 2.82 -2.88 -5.33
C PRO A 73 3.16 -2.92 -3.85
N THR A 74 3.82 -1.86 -3.38
CA THR A 74 4.28 -1.78 -2.00
C THR A 74 3.15 -1.54 -1.00
N ALA A 75 1.95 -1.15 -1.46
CA ALA A 75 0.78 -0.94 -0.59
C ALA A 75 0.24 -2.27 -0.06
N PHE A 76 0.24 -3.32 -0.88
CA PHE A 76 -0.23 -4.65 -0.49
C PHE A 76 0.65 -5.30 0.59
N ILE A 77 1.97 -5.08 0.54
CA ILE A 77 2.88 -5.54 1.59
C ILE A 77 2.82 -4.62 2.81
N SER A 78 2.68 -3.32 2.61
CA SER A 78 2.59 -2.36 3.72
C SER A 78 1.34 -2.58 4.57
N MET A 79 0.18 -2.93 3.99
CA MET A 79 -1.04 -3.13 4.77
C MET A 79 -0.97 -4.28 5.77
N THR A 80 -0.14 -5.30 5.53
CA THR A 80 0.02 -6.42 6.48
C THR A 80 1.03 -6.12 7.58
N ARG A 81 1.85 -5.06 7.42
CA ARG A 81 2.93 -4.68 8.35
C ARG A 81 2.66 -3.40 9.13
N MET A 82 1.88 -2.50 8.54
CA MET A 82 1.65 -1.16 9.09
C MET A 82 0.34 -1.11 9.86
N GLY A 83 0.32 -0.29 10.92
CA GLY A 83 -0.86 -0.14 11.78
C GLY A 83 -2.12 0.33 11.04
N TRP A 84 -1.98 1.00 9.90
CA TRP A 84 -3.12 1.42 9.08
C TRP A 84 -3.85 0.27 8.39
N GLY A 85 -3.17 -0.84 8.11
CA GLY A 85 -3.78 -2.05 7.54
C GLY A 85 -4.14 -3.10 8.60
N GLY A 86 -3.54 -3.03 9.80
CA GLY A 86 -3.88 -3.90 10.93
C GLY A 86 -5.34 -3.80 11.44
N ARG A 87 -6.10 -2.81 10.96
CA ARG A 87 -7.54 -2.65 11.22
C ARG A 87 -8.44 -3.44 10.26
N LEU A 88 -7.86 -3.93 9.15
CA LEU A 88 -8.58 -4.74 8.19
C LEU A 88 -8.73 -6.16 8.73
N GLY A 89 -9.90 -6.76 8.52
CA GLY A 89 -10.11 -8.17 8.83
C GLY A 89 -9.20 -9.07 7.99
N ARG A 90 -8.88 -10.26 8.49
CA ARG A 90 -7.97 -11.20 7.81
C ARG A 90 -8.43 -11.58 6.40
N THR A 91 -9.73 -11.82 6.20
CA THR A 91 -10.31 -12.05 4.87
C THR A 91 -10.04 -10.88 3.92
N GLN A 92 -10.18 -9.65 4.40
CA GLN A 92 -9.95 -8.46 3.58
C GLN A 92 -8.47 -8.27 3.26
N LEU A 93 -7.57 -8.51 4.22
CA LEU A 93 -6.12 -8.51 3.98
C LEU A 93 -5.74 -9.53 2.91
N LEU A 94 -6.27 -10.75 3.00
CA LEU A 94 -6.01 -11.82 2.03
C LEU A 94 -6.58 -11.47 0.65
N ALA A 95 -7.77 -10.90 0.58
CA ALA A 95 -8.37 -10.44 -0.68
C ALA A 95 -7.50 -9.38 -1.37
N TRP A 96 -6.91 -8.46 -0.61
CA TRP A 96 -5.95 -7.49 -1.16
C TRP A 96 -4.67 -8.15 -1.65
N GLN A 97 -4.17 -9.20 -0.97
CA GLN A 97 -3.00 -9.93 -1.47
C GLN A 97 -3.29 -10.64 -2.79
N TYR A 98 -4.43 -11.32 -2.92
CA TYR A 98 -4.80 -11.96 -4.19
C TYR A 98 -5.01 -10.96 -5.32
N PHE A 99 -5.57 -9.77 -5.03
CA PHE A 99 -5.68 -8.71 -6.03
C PHE A 99 -4.30 -8.20 -6.47
N GLY A 100 -3.38 -7.98 -5.52
CA GLY A 100 -1.99 -7.61 -5.82
C GLY A 100 -1.24 -8.68 -6.60
N ASP A 101 -1.38 -9.95 -6.23
CA ASP A 101 -0.77 -11.08 -6.92
C ASP A 101 -1.26 -11.19 -8.37
N ARG A 102 -2.56 -11.03 -8.61
CA ARG A 102 -3.13 -10.99 -9.96
C ARG A 102 -2.61 -9.82 -10.80
N LEU A 103 -2.43 -8.63 -10.19
CA LEU A 103 -1.78 -7.50 -10.87
C LEU A 103 -0.32 -7.84 -11.22
N ASN A 104 0.39 -8.52 -10.32
CA ASN A 104 1.76 -8.97 -10.56
C ASN A 104 1.83 -9.94 -11.74
N GLU A 105 0.96 -10.95 -11.78
CA GLU A 105 0.83 -11.90 -12.90
C GLU A 105 0.48 -11.21 -14.22
N ALA A 106 -0.30 -10.13 -14.18
CA ALA A 106 -0.63 -9.30 -15.34
C ALA A 106 0.53 -8.39 -15.81
N GLY A 107 1.71 -8.46 -15.16
CA GLY A 107 2.88 -7.64 -15.52
C GLY A 107 2.83 -6.20 -14.99
N CYS A 108 1.94 -5.90 -14.04
CA CYS A 108 1.70 -4.54 -13.53
C CYS A 108 2.70 -4.05 -12.50
N MET A 109 3.78 -4.78 -12.25
CA MET A 109 4.72 -4.44 -11.18
C MET A 109 6.16 -4.20 -11.66
N GLY A 110 6.34 -4.10 -12.98
CA GLY A 110 7.62 -3.80 -13.62
C GLY A 110 8.76 -4.73 -13.17
N ASP A 111 9.94 -4.15 -13.00
CA ASP A 111 11.17 -4.88 -12.63
C ASP A 111 11.11 -5.55 -11.24
N GLY A 112 10.10 -5.21 -10.43
CA GLY A 112 9.88 -5.80 -9.11
C GLY A 112 9.18 -7.17 -9.13
N TYR A 113 8.77 -7.68 -10.30
CA TYR A 113 7.91 -8.86 -10.44
C TYR A 113 8.29 -10.06 -9.55
N VAL A 114 9.56 -10.50 -9.61
CA VAL A 114 10.02 -11.70 -8.87
C VAL A 114 9.99 -11.46 -7.36
N ALA A 115 10.45 -10.28 -6.92
CA ALA A 115 10.46 -9.94 -5.50
C ALA A 115 9.03 -9.84 -4.95
N ASN A 116 8.11 -9.25 -5.73
CA ASN A 116 6.71 -9.12 -5.36
C ASN A 116 6.01 -10.48 -5.34
N LEU A 117 6.24 -11.35 -6.32
CA LEU A 117 5.69 -12.70 -6.36
C LEU A 117 6.04 -13.48 -5.08
N ILE A 118 7.32 -13.45 -4.69
CA ILE A 118 7.78 -14.11 -3.46
C ILE A 118 7.11 -13.49 -2.22
N ALA A 119 7.02 -12.15 -2.17
CA ALA A 119 6.42 -11.45 -1.04
C ALA A 119 4.92 -11.76 -0.91
N PHE A 120 4.19 -11.84 -2.03
CA PHE A 120 2.77 -12.22 -2.04
C PHE A 120 2.57 -13.66 -1.57
N ASP A 121 3.29 -14.62 -2.14
CA ASP A 121 3.18 -16.03 -1.76
C ASP A 121 3.41 -16.23 -0.25
N GLN A 122 4.47 -15.62 0.30
CA GLN A 122 4.77 -15.69 1.73
C GLN A 122 3.67 -15.06 2.58
N THR A 123 3.15 -13.90 2.14
CA THR A 123 2.12 -13.17 2.89
C THR A 123 0.78 -13.90 2.86
N ILE A 124 0.38 -14.45 1.71
CA ILE A 124 -0.82 -15.28 1.53
C ILE A 124 -0.74 -16.50 2.43
N LYS A 125 0.37 -17.26 2.38
CA LYS A 125 0.57 -18.44 3.24
C LYS A 125 0.47 -18.11 4.71
N ALA A 126 1.07 -16.99 5.15
CA ALA A 126 1.00 -16.55 6.53
C ALA A 126 -0.43 -16.18 6.97
N LEU A 127 -1.21 -15.56 6.08
CA LEU A 127 -2.60 -15.19 6.36
C LEU A 127 -3.54 -16.41 6.36
N GLU A 128 -3.26 -17.43 5.56
CA GLU A 128 -4.03 -18.68 5.49
C GLU A 128 -3.69 -19.68 6.61
N GLN A 129 -2.52 -19.57 7.21
CA GLN A 129 -2.02 -20.56 8.17
C GLN A 129 -2.99 -20.78 9.34
N GLY A 130 -3.43 -22.03 9.50
CA GLY A 130 -4.33 -22.46 10.57
C GLY A 130 -5.74 -21.85 10.49
N GLN A 131 -6.14 -21.29 9.34
CA GLN A 131 -7.47 -20.75 9.13
C GLN A 131 -8.43 -21.76 8.49
N ASP A 132 -9.73 -21.51 8.65
CA ASP A 132 -10.77 -22.24 7.93
C ASP A 132 -10.60 -22.03 6.41
N PRO A 133 -10.61 -23.10 5.58
CA PRO A 133 -10.59 -22.98 4.11
C PRO A 133 -11.63 -22.02 3.52
N LYS A 134 -12.75 -21.80 4.22
CA LYS A 134 -13.76 -20.83 3.84
C LYS A 134 -13.19 -19.40 3.78
N LEU A 135 -12.24 -19.05 4.64
CA LEU A 135 -11.59 -17.72 4.63
C LEU A 135 -10.91 -17.43 3.29
N ALA A 136 -10.19 -18.41 2.73
CA ALA A 136 -9.54 -18.27 1.43
C ALA A 136 -10.57 -18.15 0.29
N THR A 137 -11.66 -18.91 0.38
CA THR A 137 -12.75 -18.85 -0.61
C THR A 137 -13.43 -17.49 -0.63
N ASP A 138 -13.80 -16.96 0.55
CA ASP A 138 -14.43 -15.66 0.69
C ASP A 138 -13.47 -14.53 0.25
N ALA A 139 -12.18 -14.64 0.59
CA ALA A 139 -11.16 -13.68 0.17
C ALA A 139 -10.96 -13.65 -1.35
N ARG A 140 -10.97 -14.81 -2.03
CA ARG A 140 -10.91 -14.87 -3.50
C ARG A 140 -12.13 -14.21 -4.15
N GLN A 141 -13.33 -14.48 -3.65
CA GLN A 141 -14.55 -13.83 -4.15
C GLN A 141 -14.51 -12.30 -3.97
N GLN A 142 -13.97 -11.84 -2.85
CA GLN A 142 -13.76 -10.42 -2.61
C GLN A 142 -12.68 -9.83 -3.54
N ALA A 143 -11.58 -10.55 -3.78
CA ALA A 143 -10.55 -10.15 -4.73
C ALA A 143 -11.06 -10.04 -6.16
N GLU A 144 -11.96 -10.93 -6.60
CA GLU A 144 -12.65 -10.80 -7.89
C GLU A 144 -13.48 -9.53 -7.98
N SER A 145 -14.10 -9.12 -6.87
CA SER A 145 -14.82 -7.85 -6.82
C SER A 145 -13.85 -6.67 -6.93
N PHE A 146 -12.71 -6.71 -6.25
CA PHE A 146 -11.65 -5.71 -6.41
C PHE A 146 -11.12 -5.64 -7.84
N TRP A 147 -10.95 -6.79 -8.50
CA TRP A 147 -10.52 -6.82 -9.89
C TRP A 147 -11.52 -6.14 -10.82
N ARG A 148 -12.82 -6.43 -10.68
CA ARG A 148 -13.86 -5.77 -11.47
C ARG A 148 -13.92 -4.25 -11.22
N ASP A 149 -13.81 -3.85 -9.96
CA ASP A 149 -14.04 -2.46 -9.56
C ASP A 149 -12.80 -1.57 -9.78
N TYR A 150 -11.60 -2.14 -9.60
CA TYR A 150 -10.34 -1.40 -9.55
C TYR A 150 -9.29 -1.87 -10.57
N GLY A 151 -9.44 -3.06 -11.17
CA GLY A 151 -8.43 -3.64 -12.05
C GLY A 151 -8.03 -2.71 -13.21
N ALA A 152 -9.00 -2.16 -13.94
CA ALA A 152 -8.71 -1.24 -15.05
C ALA A 152 -8.01 0.05 -14.60
N ARG A 153 -8.37 0.58 -13.41
CA ARG A 153 -7.73 1.75 -12.81
C ARG A 153 -6.29 1.42 -12.41
N ALA A 154 -6.09 0.35 -11.64
CA ALA A 154 -4.78 -0.11 -11.23
C ALA A 154 -3.87 -0.35 -12.44
N GLN A 155 -4.37 -1.03 -13.47
CA GLN A 155 -3.60 -1.31 -14.68
C GLN A 155 -3.12 -0.03 -15.38
N LYS A 156 -4.02 0.95 -15.52
CA LYS A 156 -3.70 2.25 -16.09
C LYS A 156 -2.66 3.01 -15.26
N GLU A 157 -2.84 3.10 -13.95
CA GLU A 157 -1.94 3.83 -13.06
C GLU A 157 -0.55 3.18 -12.97
N GLN A 158 -0.46 1.86 -13.11
CA GLN A 158 0.80 1.12 -13.16
C GLN A 158 1.41 1.02 -14.58
N GLY A 159 0.74 1.55 -15.60
CA GLY A 159 1.25 1.54 -16.98
C GLY A 159 1.25 0.15 -17.64
N CYS A 160 0.49 -0.80 -17.12
CA CYS A 160 0.31 -2.15 -17.66
C CYS A 160 -1.07 -2.27 -18.32
N LEU A 161 -1.28 -1.53 -19.40
CA LEU A 161 -2.45 -1.77 -20.25
C LEU A 161 -2.23 -3.08 -21.04
N PRO A 162 -3.30 -3.86 -21.30
CA PRO A 162 -3.26 -4.90 -22.33
C PRO A 162 -2.95 -4.30 -23.71
#